data_AF-A0A1F8AHZ4-F1
#
_entry.id   AF-A0A1F8AHZ4-F1
#
_cell.length_a   1.000
_cell.length_b   1.000
_cell.length_c   1.000
_cell.angle_alpha   90.00
_cell.angle_beta   90.00
_cell.angle_gamma   90.00
#
_symmetry.space_group_name_H-M   'P 1'
#
loop_
_entity.id
_entity.type
_entity.pdbx_description
1 polymer ?
#
loop_
_entity_poly.entity_id
_entity_poly.type
_entity_poly.pdbx_seq_one_letter_code
_entity_poly.pdbx_strand_id
1 'polypeptide(L)'
;MVKNLTFDIRYDNELAHDYYGDGEKLTNRLQQIYHDKNLQFPNQFDSTSTYPPIHFMSVEASDDANVEDLRSVNVPPGLNVEIIDFED
;
A
#
# COMPACT_ATOMS: atom_id res chain seq x y z
N MET A 1 -15.50 -13.60 -5.80
CA MET A 1 -15.74 -12.20 -5.38
C MET A 1 -14.37 -11.59 -5.09
N VAL A 2 -14.21 -10.28 -5.22
CA VAL A 2 -12.96 -9.57 -4.93
C VAL A 2 -13.21 -8.66 -3.75
N LYS A 3 -12.25 -8.56 -2.84
CA LYS A 3 -12.29 -7.68 -1.67
C LYS A 3 -11.54 -6.41 -1.99
N ASN A 4 -12.10 -5.27 -1.58
CA ASN A 4 -11.46 -3.98 -1.79
C ASN A 4 -10.78 -3.54 -0.50
N LEU A 5 -9.45 -3.66 -0.47
CA LEU A 5 -8.63 -3.26 0.65
C LEU A 5 -8.09 -1.85 0.42
N THR A 6 -8.11 -1.02 1.44
CA THR A 6 -7.45 0.30 1.38
C THR A 6 -6.08 0.19 2.03
N PHE A 7 -5.05 0.47 1.23
CA PHE A 7 -3.68 0.57 1.69
C PHE A 7 -3.38 2.04 1.93
N ASP A 8 -3.11 2.36 3.18
CA ASP A 8 -2.68 3.69 3.62
C ASP A 8 -1.15 3.67 3.78
N ILE A 9 -0.46 4.33 2.86
CA ILE A 9 0.99 4.35 2.79
C ILE A 9 1.51 5.67 3.33
N ARG A 10 2.32 5.56 4.39
CA ARG A 10 2.98 6.65 5.08
C ARG A 10 4.49 6.48 5.02
N TYR A 11 5.19 7.60 5.02
CA TYR A 11 6.65 7.62 5.10
C TYR A 11 7.05 8.03 6.51
N ASP A 12 8.05 7.35 7.08
CA ASP A 12 8.61 7.74 8.39
C ASP A 12 9.18 9.17 8.37
N ASN A 13 9.78 9.57 7.24
CA ASN A 13 10.44 10.85 7.07
C ASN A 13 10.56 11.27 5.59
N GLU A 14 11.00 12.51 5.38
CA GLU A 14 11.22 13.09 4.05
C GLU A 14 12.27 12.31 3.23
N LEU A 15 13.28 11.73 3.88
CA LEU A 15 14.30 10.91 3.21
C LEU A 15 13.72 9.62 2.62
N ALA A 16 12.79 8.98 3.34
CA ALA A 16 12.09 7.81 2.84
C ALA A 16 11.21 8.19 1.64
N HIS A 17 10.52 9.33 1.70
CA HIS A 17 9.76 9.85 0.57
C HIS A 17 10.64 10.11 -0.65
N ASP A 18 11.80 10.76 -0.50
CA ASP A 18 12.77 10.94 -1.60
C ASP A 18 13.26 9.60 -2.19
N TYR A 19 13.50 8.61 -1.31
CA TYR A 19 14.01 7.30 -1.72
C TYR A 19 12.97 6.46 -2.46
N TYR A 20 11.77 6.29 -1.87
CA TYR A 20 10.70 5.47 -2.42
C TYR A 20 9.95 6.19 -3.54
N GLY A 21 9.87 7.53 -3.47
CA GLY A 21 9.12 8.36 -4.39
C GLY A 21 7.62 8.10 -4.36
N ASP A 22 6.92 8.76 -5.25
CA ASP A 22 5.47 8.71 -5.42
C ASP A 22 5.05 8.06 -6.76
N GLY A 23 3.74 7.99 -7.00
CA GLY A 23 3.16 7.49 -8.23
C GLY A 23 3.51 6.04 -8.55
N GLU A 24 3.86 5.79 -9.83
CA GLU A 24 4.19 4.47 -10.35
C GLU A 24 5.39 3.81 -9.66
N LYS A 25 6.36 4.61 -9.20
CA LYS A 25 7.55 4.11 -8.51
C LYS A 25 7.17 3.45 -7.18
N LEU A 26 6.29 4.09 -6.41
CA LEU A 26 5.75 3.55 -5.18
C LEU A 26 4.91 2.30 -5.46
N THR A 27 3.99 2.37 -6.42
CA THR A 27 3.12 1.24 -6.78
C THR A 27 3.93 0.01 -7.19
N ASN A 28 4.95 0.18 -8.04
CA ASN A 28 5.85 -0.92 -8.42
C ASN A 28 6.57 -1.51 -7.21
N ARG A 29 6.98 -0.68 -6.25
CA ARG A 29 7.64 -1.16 -5.04
C ARG A 29 6.69 -1.99 -4.17
N LEU A 30 5.46 -1.51 -3.98
CA LEU A 30 4.44 -2.23 -3.22
C LEU A 30 4.06 -3.54 -3.92
N GLN A 31 3.90 -3.55 -5.24
CA GLN A 31 3.69 -4.78 -6.01
C GLN A 31 4.81 -5.80 -5.78
N GLN A 32 6.07 -5.35 -5.68
CA GLN A 32 7.20 -6.25 -5.37
C GLN A 32 7.15 -6.76 -3.92
N ILE A 33 6.78 -5.91 -2.96
CA ILE A 33 6.66 -6.30 -1.54
C ILE A 33 5.55 -7.34 -1.35
N TYR A 34 4.42 -7.16 -2.06
CA TYR A 34 3.22 -7.99 -1.94
C TYR A 34 3.04 -8.98 -3.11
N HIS A 35 4.09 -9.28 -3.88
CA HIS A 35 3.98 -10.05 -5.13
C HIS A 35 3.36 -11.45 -4.95
N ASP A 36 3.62 -12.11 -3.81
CA ASP A 36 3.06 -13.44 -3.49
C ASP A 36 1.62 -13.41 -2.97
N LYS A 37 1.05 -12.23 -2.75
CA LYS A 37 -0.24 -12.06 -2.07
C LYS A 37 -1.45 -11.93 -3.00
N ASN A 38 -1.22 -12.07 -4.31
CA ASN A 38 -2.28 -12.05 -5.33
C ASN A 38 -3.16 -10.78 -5.24
N LEU A 39 -2.49 -9.64 -5.14
CA LEU A 39 -3.10 -8.30 -5.03
C LEU A 39 -2.98 -7.55 -6.35
N GLN A 40 -4.01 -6.79 -6.69
CA GLN A 40 -3.99 -5.85 -7.82
C GLN A 40 -3.98 -4.42 -7.29
N PHE A 41 -2.86 -3.73 -7.51
CA PHE A 41 -2.72 -2.33 -7.13
C PHE A 41 -3.29 -1.41 -8.23
N PRO A 42 -3.92 -0.28 -7.84
CA PRO A 42 -4.46 0.65 -8.79
C PRO A 42 -3.36 1.49 -9.44
N ASN A 43 -3.61 1.96 -10.66
CA ASN A 43 -2.69 2.87 -11.36
C ASN A 43 -2.78 4.32 -10.85
N GLN A 44 -3.86 4.66 -10.14
CA GLN A 44 -4.13 5.99 -9.60
C GLN A 44 -4.58 5.85 -8.16
N PHE A 45 -4.16 6.79 -7.32
CA PHE A 45 -4.47 6.81 -5.90
C PHE A 45 -4.49 8.24 -5.38
N ASP A 46 -5.28 8.44 -4.34
CA ASP A 46 -5.39 9.74 -3.68
C ASP A 46 -4.20 9.98 -2.76
N SER A 47 -3.86 11.26 -2.57
CA SER A 47 -2.73 11.66 -1.73
C SER A 47 -3.09 12.90 -0.91
N THR A 48 -2.64 12.97 0.33
CA THR A 48 -2.80 14.19 1.13
C THR A 48 -1.89 15.32 0.62
N SER A 49 -2.27 16.57 0.91
CA SER A 49 -1.44 17.76 0.64
C SER A 49 -0.39 18.02 1.72
N THR A 50 0.08 16.99 2.43
CA THR A 50 1.15 17.08 3.43
C THR A 50 2.49 16.67 2.83
N TYR A 51 3.60 17.01 3.49
CA TYR A 51 4.93 16.55 3.10
C TYR A 51 5.62 15.85 4.28
N PRO A 52 5.94 14.55 4.18
CA PRO A 52 5.61 13.65 3.08
C PRO A 52 4.09 13.39 2.94
N PRO A 53 3.59 13.10 1.73
CA PRO A 53 2.19 12.79 1.51
C PRO A 53 1.83 11.43 2.09
N ILE A 54 0.56 11.27 2.43
CA ILE A 54 -0.06 9.99 2.76
C ILE A 54 -0.81 9.53 1.52
N HIS A 55 -0.53 8.32 1.04
CA HIS A 55 -1.16 7.77 -0.17
C HIS A 55 -2.22 6.74 0.18
N PHE A 56 -3.40 6.87 -0.40
CA PHE A 56 -4.52 5.97 -0.20
C PHE A 56 -4.78 5.17 -1.47
N MET A 57 -4.39 3.90 -1.48
CA MET A 57 -4.55 3.00 -2.62
C MET A 57 -5.69 2.00 -2.37
N SER A 58 -6.64 1.92 -3.30
CA SER A 58 -7.66 0.86 -3.31
C SER A 58 -7.10 -0.36 -4.04
N VAL A 59 -6.71 -1.38 -3.27
CA VAL A 59 -6.10 -2.62 -3.75
C VAL A 59 -7.16 -3.71 -3.81
N GLU A 60 -7.33 -4.32 -4.98
CA GLU A 60 -8.23 -5.45 -5.15
C GLU A 60 -7.51 -6.74 -4.73
N ALA A 61 -8.12 -7.48 -3.82
CA ALA A 61 -7.62 -8.75 -3.33
C ALA A 61 -8.61 -9.88 -3.66
N SER A 62 -8.10 -11.10 -3.80
CA SER A 62 -8.98 -12.28 -3.88
C SER A 62 -9.74 -12.47 -2.56
N ASP A 63 -10.94 -13.05 -2.60
CA ASP A 63 -11.75 -13.30 -1.38
C ASP A 63 -11.01 -14.13 -0.31
N ASP A 64 -10.16 -15.05 -0.76
CA ASP A 64 -9.29 -15.92 0.05
C ASP A 64 -8.07 -15.18 0.64
N ALA A 65 -7.84 -13.92 0.26
CA ALA A 65 -6.73 -13.15 0.79
C ALA A 65 -6.94 -12.85 2.27
N ASN A 66 -6.00 -13.29 3.10
CA ASN A 66 -6.04 -13.06 4.53
C ASN A 66 -5.39 -11.71 4.87
N VAL A 67 -6.20 -10.76 5.34
CA VAL A 67 -5.73 -9.40 5.71
C VAL A 67 -4.65 -9.43 6.79
N GLU A 68 -4.70 -10.37 7.74
CA GLU A 68 -3.69 -10.50 8.80
C GLU A 68 -2.33 -10.91 8.23
N ASP A 69 -2.33 -11.77 7.21
CA ASP A 69 -1.12 -12.19 6.51
C ASP A 69 -0.54 -11.05 5.66
N LEU A 70 -1.39 -10.20 5.06
CA LEU A 70 -0.94 -8.97 4.39
C LEU A 70 -0.32 -7.97 5.38
N ARG A 71 -0.92 -7.81 6.56
CA ARG A 71 -0.39 -6.94 7.63
C ARG A 71 0.92 -7.47 8.22
N SER A 72 1.16 -8.79 8.11
CA SER A 72 2.39 -9.44 8.55
C SER A 72 3.53 -9.36 7.52
N VAL A 73 3.29 -8.82 6.32
CA VAL A 73 4.33 -8.62 5.32
C VAL A 73 5.38 -7.64 5.83
N ASN A 74 6.65 -8.00 5.67
CA ASN A 74 7.75 -7.17 6.10
C ASN A 74 7.93 -5.98 5.15
N VAL A 75 7.36 -4.84 5.53
CA VAL A 75 7.53 -3.57 4.81
C VAL A 75 8.95 -3.04 5.10
N PRO A 76 9.69 -2.59 4.07
CA PRO A 76 11.04 -2.08 4.27
C PRO A 76 11.03 -0.81 5.13
N PRO A 77 12.14 -0.53 5.85
CA PRO A 77 12.21 0.60 6.77
C PRO A 77 11.98 1.93 6.03
N GLY A 78 11.28 2.84 6.68
CA GLY A 78 10.91 4.13 6.10
C GLY A 78 9.53 4.15 5.43
N LEU A 79 8.91 2.99 5.23
CA LEU A 79 7.52 2.87 4.78
C LEU A 79 6.67 2.21 5.86
N ASN A 80 5.51 2.81 6.09
CA ASN A 80 4.45 2.25 6.90
C ASN A 80 3.25 2.02 5.99
N VAL A 81 2.78 0.78 5.95
CA VAL A 81 1.59 0.40 5.18
C VAL A 81 0.55 -0.09 6.16
N GLU A 82 -0.55 0.64 6.25
CA GLU A 82 -1.71 0.24 7.05
C GLU A 82 -2.81 -0.26 6.11
N ILE A 83 -3.33 -1.46 6.37
CA ILE A 83 -4.31 -2.12 5.50
C ILE A 83 -5.65 -2.08 6.22
N ILE A 84 -6.59 -1.34 5.64
CA ILE A 84 -7.95 -1.15 6.14
C ILE A 84 -8.89 -1.96 5.26
N ASP A 85 -9.67 -2.83 5.89
CA ASP A 85 -10.76 -3.57 5.26
C ASP A 85 -12.07 -2.88 5.68
N PHE A 86 -12.86 -2.41 4.71
CA PHE A 86 -14.11 -1.69 4.96
C PHE A 86 -15.35 -2.61 4.86
N GLU A 87 -15.16 -3.89 4.53
CA GLU A 87 -16.21 -4.90 4.47
C GLU A 87 -16.30 -5.66 5.82
N ASP A 88 -16.82 -4.99 6.85
CA ASP A 88 -17.28 -5.63 8.11
C ASP A 88 -18.73 -6.14 7.99
#